data_AF-A0A6N7ZRS3-F1
#
_entry.id   AF-A0A6N7ZRS3-F1
#
_cell.length_a   1.000
_cell.length_b   1.000
_cell.length_c   1.000
_cell.angle_alpha   90.00
_cell.angle_beta   90.00
_cell.angle_gamma   90.00
#
_symmetry.space_group_name_H-M   'P 1'
#
loop_
_entity.id
_entity.type
_entity.pdbx_description
1 polymer ?
#
loop_
_entity_poly.entity_id
_entity_poly.type
_entity_poly.pdbx_seq_one_letter_code
_entity_poly.pdbx_strand_id
1 'polypeptide(L)'
;MHPAPSVIIFTTFSGLGFGLLFFLGLGQPPVTGFVAFVFYAIAYALAVGGLLASTFHLGHPERAWKAFSQWKSSWLSREGVCAVAALIIMGLYALGAVFLQSHWTLLGWVGAILSLATVFTTSMIYTQL
;
A
#
# COMPACT_ATOMS: atom_id res chain seq x y z
N MET A 1 11.49 23.92 -2.20
CA MET A 1 10.60 23.32 -1.18
C MET A 1 11.47 22.64 -0.13
N HIS A 2 11.24 22.87 1.17
CA HIS A 2 11.80 22.03 2.24
C HIS A 2 10.76 20.96 2.58
N PRO A 3 10.94 19.70 2.12
CA PRO A 3 9.96 18.66 2.36
C PRO A 3 9.82 18.41 3.86
N ALA A 4 8.57 18.32 4.35
CA ALA A 4 8.33 17.94 5.73
C ALA A 4 8.89 16.53 5.98
N PRO A 5 9.60 16.29 7.10
CA PRO A 5 10.17 14.97 7.40
C PRO A 5 9.15 13.83 7.34
N SER A 6 7.89 14.10 7.71
CA SER A 6 6.77 13.15 7.62
C SER A 6 6.49 12.68 6.18
N VAL A 7 6.69 13.52 5.17
CA VAL A 7 6.46 13.19 3.75
C VAL A 7 7.58 12.28 3.22
N ILE A 8 8.82 12.50 3.67
CA ILE A 8 9.95 11.64 3.33
C ILE A 8 9.76 10.24 3.93
N ILE A 9 9.41 10.19 5.22
CA ILE A 9 9.10 8.94 5.92
C ILE A 9 7.94 8.23 5.21
N PHE A 10 6.83 8.94 4.98
CA PHE A 10 5.67 8.40 4.28
C PHE A 10 6.04 7.74 2.95
N THR A 11 6.64 8.49 2.02
CA THR A 11 6.95 8.00 0.67
C THR A 11 7.95 6.86 0.65
N THR A 12 8.95 6.91 1.52
CA THR A 12 9.96 5.85 1.62
C THR A 12 9.35 4.56 2.15
N PHE A 13 8.63 4.63 3.27
CA PHE A 13 8.05 3.45 3.90
C PHE A 13 6.86 2.88 3.12
N SER A 14 5.96 3.73 2.62
CA SER A 14 4.83 3.27 1.80
C SER A 14 5.31 2.66 0.48
N GLY A 15 6.30 3.28 -0.17
CA GLY A 15 6.93 2.75 -1.39
C GLY A 15 7.56 1.38 -1.18
N LEU A 16 8.34 1.19 -0.09
CA LEU A 16 8.93 -0.11 0.25
C LEU A 16 7.85 -1.15 0.56
N GLY A 17 6.83 -0.79 1.35
CA GLY A 17 5.74 -1.70 1.72
C GLY A 17 4.93 -2.18 0.51
N PHE A 18 4.42 -1.25 -0.30
CA PHE A 18 3.67 -1.60 -1.52
C PHE A 18 4.55 -2.25 -2.59
N GLY A 19 5.84 -1.88 -2.69
CA GLY A 19 6.80 -2.56 -3.55
C GLY A 19 7.00 -4.02 -3.16
N LEU A 20 7.12 -4.32 -1.87
CA LEU A 20 7.21 -5.69 -1.38
C LEU A 20 5.90 -6.47 -1.60
N LEU A 21 4.74 -5.84 -1.35
CA LEU A 21 3.43 -6.46 -1.64
C LEU A 21 3.25 -6.75 -3.14
N PHE A 22 3.76 -5.91 -4.03
CA PHE A 22 3.76 -6.15 -5.47
C PHE A 22 4.47 -7.46 -5.82
N PHE A 23 5.72 -7.65 -5.37
CA PHE A 23 6.46 -8.87 -5.66
C PHE A 23 5.82 -10.10 -5.01
N LEU A 24 5.37 -9.98 -3.74
CA LEU A 24 4.66 -11.07 -3.07
C LEU A 24 3.38 -11.47 -3.82
N GLY A 25 2.62 -10.51 -4.34
CA GLY A 25 1.43 -10.77 -5.16
C GLY A 25 1.72 -11.44 -6.50
N LEU A 26 2.91 -11.23 -7.06
CA LEU A 26 3.42 -12.00 -8.20
C LEU A 26 3.88 -13.42 -7.82
N GLY A 27 3.81 -13.78 -6.54
CA GLY A 27 4.30 -15.05 -6.00
C GLY A 27 5.82 -15.08 -5.83
N GLN A 28 6.49 -13.93 -5.68
CA GLN A 28 7.94 -13.82 -5.58
C GLN A 28 8.38 -13.09 -4.28
N PRO A 29 9.23 -13.70 -3.45
CA PRO A 29 9.64 -15.11 -3.49
C PRO A 29 8.42 -16.03 -3.24
N PRO A 30 8.46 -17.31 -3.69
CA PRO A 30 7.34 -18.24 -3.55
C PRO A 30 7.27 -18.81 -2.12
N VAL A 31 7.08 -17.94 -1.13
CA VAL A 31 7.06 -18.29 0.30
C VAL A 31 5.64 -18.63 0.77
N THR A 32 5.56 -19.55 1.72
CA THR A 32 4.32 -19.95 2.42
C THR A 32 4.58 -20.12 3.92
N GLY A 33 3.52 -20.30 4.71
CA GLY A 33 3.63 -20.58 6.14
C GLY A 33 4.22 -19.41 6.94
N PHE A 34 5.06 -19.73 7.94
CA PHE A 34 5.65 -18.72 8.82
C PHE A 34 6.58 -17.73 8.10
N VAL A 35 7.30 -18.17 7.06
CA VAL A 35 8.15 -17.28 6.27
C VAL A 35 7.28 -16.25 5.54
N ALA A 36 6.20 -16.68 4.91
CA ALA A 36 5.23 -15.77 4.31
C ALA A 36 4.68 -14.78 5.34
N PHE A 37 4.36 -15.24 6.56
CA PHE A 37 3.85 -14.36 7.63
C PHE A 37 4.83 -13.23 7.93
N VAL A 38 6.13 -13.52 8.06
CA VAL A 38 7.15 -12.50 8.32
C VAL A 38 7.24 -11.49 7.16
N PHE A 39 7.27 -11.96 5.91
CA PHE A 39 7.29 -11.07 4.74
C PHE A 39 6.06 -10.16 4.67
N TYR A 40 4.86 -10.71 4.87
CA TYR A 40 3.63 -9.92 4.90
C TYR A 40 3.61 -8.96 6.09
N ALA A 41 4.02 -9.38 7.28
CA ALA A 41 4.09 -8.51 8.45
C ALA A 41 4.99 -7.30 8.21
N ILE A 42 6.17 -7.52 7.63
CA ILE A 42 7.09 -6.44 7.23
C ILE A 42 6.43 -5.54 6.18
N ALA A 43 5.88 -6.11 5.11
CA ALA A 43 5.27 -5.35 4.03
C ALA A 43 4.13 -4.45 4.53
N TYR A 44 3.26 -4.97 5.41
CA TYR A 44 2.18 -4.22 6.03
C TYR A 44 2.68 -3.17 7.02
N ALA A 45 3.66 -3.49 7.86
CA ALA A 45 4.23 -2.53 8.80
C ALA A 45 4.82 -1.32 8.07
N LEU A 46 5.52 -1.55 6.95
CA LEU A 46 6.07 -0.49 6.10
C LEU A 46 4.95 0.28 5.38
N ALA A 47 4.01 -0.41 4.74
CA ALA A 47 2.93 0.22 3.99
C ALA A 47 2.01 1.06 4.87
N VAL A 48 1.46 0.46 5.94
CA VAL A 48 0.55 1.12 6.88
C VAL A 48 1.30 2.14 7.72
N GLY A 49 2.53 1.85 8.17
CA GLY A 49 3.35 2.81 8.91
C GLY A 49 3.65 4.06 8.07
N GLY A 50 3.98 3.89 6.80
CA GLY A 50 4.11 4.99 5.84
C GLY A 50 2.82 5.78 5.70
N LEU A 51 1.69 5.11 5.40
CA LEU A 51 0.38 5.77 5.28
C LEU A 51 -0.02 6.54 6.55
N LEU A 52 0.23 5.99 7.74
CA LEU A 52 -0.03 6.68 9.01
C LEU A 52 0.86 7.92 9.16
N ALA A 53 2.12 7.87 8.73
CA ALA A 53 2.99 9.05 8.73
C ALA A 53 2.42 10.21 7.90
N SER A 54 1.66 9.90 6.83
CA SER A 54 0.95 10.92 6.04
C SER A 54 -0.16 11.64 6.82
N THR A 55 -0.68 11.05 7.89
CA THR A 55 -1.76 11.68 8.67
C THR A 55 -1.27 12.71 9.68
N PHE A 56 -0.01 12.62 10.12
CA PHE A 56 0.54 13.51 11.16
C PHE A 56 0.73 14.96 10.73
N HIS A 57 0.66 15.26 9.43
CA HIS A 57 0.74 16.63 8.92
C HIS A 57 -0.62 17.15 8.44
N LEU A 58 -1.70 16.39 8.64
CA LEU A 58 -3.05 16.86 8.35
C LEU A 58 -3.46 17.90 9.41
N GLY A 59 -3.86 19.08 8.95
CA GLY A 59 -4.42 20.10 9.85
C GLY A 59 -5.78 19.72 10.46
N HIS A 60 -6.54 18.84 9.79
CA HIS A 60 -7.87 18.38 10.20
C HIS A 60 -8.02 16.86 9.99
N PRO A 61 -7.41 16.02 10.84
CA PRO A 61 -7.39 14.57 10.68
C PRO A 61 -8.80 13.94 10.68
N GLU A 62 -9.77 14.56 11.36
CA GLU A 62 -11.17 14.11 11.40
C GLU A 62 -11.86 14.15 10.03
N ARG A 63 -11.26 14.86 9.05
CA ARG A 63 -11.78 14.99 7.68
C ARG A 63 -11.05 14.09 6.69
N ALA A 64 -10.10 13.26 7.13
CA ALA A 64 -9.32 12.39 6.25
C ALA A 64 -10.21 11.49 5.38
N TRP A 65 -11.34 11.02 5.91
CA TRP A 65 -12.31 10.21 5.16
C TRP A 65 -12.90 10.93 3.94
N LYS A 66 -12.99 12.27 3.95
CA LYS A 66 -13.47 13.04 2.80
C LYS A 66 -12.54 12.95 1.61
N ALA A 67 -11.25 12.66 1.84
CA ALA A 67 -10.27 12.49 0.78
C ALA A 67 -10.64 11.36 -0.18
N PHE A 68 -11.43 10.36 0.25
CA PHE A 68 -11.88 9.27 -0.63
C PHE A 68 -13.00 9.65 -1.60
N SER A 69 -13.68 10.79 -1.40
CA SER A 69 -14.83 11.19 -2.23
C SER A 69 -14.45 11.78 -3.60
N GLN A 70 -13.24 12.31 -3.75
CA GLN A 70 -12.79 13.07 -4.93
C GLN A 70 -11.93 12.25 -5.90
N TRP A 71 -12.16 10.94 -6.00
CA TRP A 71 -11.29 10.02 -6.76
C TRP A 71 -11.20 10.33 -8.26
N LYS A 72 -12.20 11.04 -8.82
CA LYS A 72 -12.18 11.48 -10.22
C LYS A 72 -11.22 12.64 -10.47
N SER A 73 -11.03 13.53 -9.51
CA SER A 73 -10.29 14.79 -9.70
C SER A 73 -8.98 14.87 -8.90
N SER A 74 -8.80 14.07 -7.85
CA SER A 74 -7.66 14.16 -6.94
C SER A 74 -6.79 12.89 -6.98
N TRP A 75 -5.48 13.05 -7.22
CA TRP A 75 -4.54 11.93 -7.10
C TRP A 75 -4.38 11.43 -5.66
N LEU A 76 -4.45 12.32 -4.67
CA LEU A 76 -4.45 11.93 -3.26
C LEU A 76 -5.63 11.00 -2.94
N SER A 77 -6.80 11.28 -3.53
CA SER A 77 -7.97 10.42 -3.41
C SER A 77 -7.76 9.06 -4.06
N ARG A 78 -7.19 9.04 -5.26
CA ARG A 78 -6.88 7.80 -5.99
C ARG A 78 -5.86 6.95 -5.24
N GLU A 79 -4.82 7.57 -4.68
CA GLU A 79 -3.84 6.90 -3.84
C GLU A 79 -4.50 6.21 -2.65
N GLY A 80 -5.33 6.93 -1.88
CA GLY A 80 -6.04 6.36 -0.75
C GLY A 80 -6.90 5.16 -1.15
N VAL A 81 -7.67 5.27 -2.23
CA VAL A 81 -8.52 4.19 -2.73
C VAL A 81 -7.69 2.98 -3.18
N CYS A 82 -6.62 3.21 -3.96
CA CYS A 82 -5.72 2.16 -4.42
C CYS A 82 -5.03 1.47 -3.24
N ALA A 83 -4.54 2.23 -2.27
CA ALA A 83 -3.86 1.72 -1.07
C ALA A 83 -4.78 0.81 -0.25
N VAL A 84 -6.01 1.26 0.04
CA VAL A 84 -6.98 0.47 0.81
C VAL A 84 -7.37 -0.79 0.06
N ALA A 85 -7.64 -0.70 -1.25
CA ALA A 85 -7.96 -1.87 -2.06
C ALA A 85 -6.79 -2.87 -2.12
N ALA A 86 -5.55 -2.38 -2.31
CA ALA A 86 -4.34 -3.20 -2.32
C ALA A 86 -4.18 -3.95 -0.99
N LEU A 87 -4.29 -3.25 0.14
CA LEU A 87 -4.16 -3.85 1.47
C LEU A 87 -5.27 -4.90 1.70
N ILE A 88 -6.52 -4.64 1.36
CA ILE A 88 -7.59 -5.64 1.53
C ILE A 88 -7.31 -6.91 0.70
N ILE A 89 -7.01 -6.75 -0.58
CA ILE A 89 -6.77 -7.87 -1.50
C ILE A 89 -5.52 -8.66 -1.10
N MET A 90 -4.42 -7.97 -0.80
CA MET A 90 -3.19 -8.61 -0.36
C MET A 90 -3.35 -9.29 1.01
N GLY A 91 -4.26 -8.83 1.85
CA GLY A 91 -4.57 -9.46 3.14
C GLY A 91 -5.25 -10.80 2.93
N LEU A 92 -6.23 -10.85 2.05
CA LEU A 92 -6.87 -12.10 1.63
C LEU A 92 -5.87 -13.06 0.96
N TYR A 93 -4.99 -12.55 0.10
CA TYR A 93 -3.94 -13.36 -0.50
C TYR A 93 -2.93 -13.90 0.54
N ALA A 94 -2.55 -13.07 1.52
CA ALA A 94 -1.69 -13.47 2.64
C ALA A 94 -2.33 -14.56 3.50
N LEU A 95 -3.66 -14.54 3.72
CA LEU A 95 -4.35 -15.60 4.44
C LEU A 95 -4.12 -16.97 3.77
N GLY A 96 -4.25 -17.02 2.44
CA GLY A 96 -3.96 -18.23 1.66
C GLY A 96 -2.51 -18.68 1.78
N ALA A 97 -1.56 -17.76 1.60
CA ALA A 97 -0.13 -18.06 1.63
C ALA A 97 0.36 -18.50 3.02
N VAL A 98 -0.15 -17.88 4.09
CA VAL A 98 0.30 -18.09 5.47
C VAL A 98 -0.37 -19.31 6.09
N PHE A 99 -1.70 -19.40 6.06
CA PHE A 99 -2.44 -20.40 6.81
C PHE A 99 -2.80 -21.64 5.99
N LEU A 100 -3.02 -21.46 4.69
CA LEU A 100 -3.43 -22.55 3.78
C LEU A 100 -2.27 -23.06 2.93
N GLN A 101 -1.08 -22.44 3.06
CA GLN A 101 0.11 -22.73 2.26
C GLN A 101 -0.16 -22.78 0.75
N SER A 102 -1.08 -21.94 0.27
CA SER A 102 -1.57 -21.93 -1.10
C SER A 102 -1.48 -20.53 -1.70
N HIS A 103 -1.03 -20.44 -2.96
CA HIS A 103 -1.00 -19.18 -3.69
C HIS A 103 -2.23 -19.07 -4.59
N TRP A 104 -3.14 -18.16 -4.23
CA TRP A 104 -4.28 -17.81 -5.06
C TRP A 104 -3.86 -16.82 -6.15
N THR A 105 -3.22 -17.33 -7.21
CA THR A 105 -2.50 -16.54 -8.23
C THR A 105 -3.31 -15.35 -8.77
N LEU A 106 -4.59 -15.56 -9.10
CA LEU A 106 -5.44 -14.47 -9.61
C LEU A 106 -5.59 -13.34 -8.58
N LEU A 107 -5.79 -13.69 -7.31
CA LEU A 107 -5.92 -12.71 -6.23
C LEU A 107 -4.59 -11.98 -5.98
N GLY A 108 -3.47 -12.72 -6.03
CA GLY A 108 -2.13 -12.16 -5.97
C GLY A 108 -1.86 -11.13 -7.07
N TRP A 109 -2.21 -11.43 -8.32
CA TRP A 109 -2.05 -10.50 -9.44
C TRP A 109 -2.89 -9.24 -9.29
N VAL A 110 -4.14 -9.37 -8.85
CA VAL A 110 -4.99 -8.20 -8.57
C VAL A 110 -4.36 -7.34 -7.48
N GLY A 111 -3.89 -7.95 -6.38
CA GLY A 111 -3.21 -7.25 -5.30
C GLY A 111 -1.90 -6.58 -5.72
N ALA A 112 -1.13 -7.23 -6.60
CA ALA A 112 0.10 -6.67 -7.17
C ALA A 112 -0.20 -5.44 -8.02
N ILE A 113 -1.16 -5.53 -8.94
CA ILE A 113 -1.58 -4.40 -9.79
C ILE A 113 -2.05 -3.22 -8.92
N LEU A 114 -2.84 -3.48 -7.88
CA LEU A 114 -3.29 -2.43 -6.96
C LEU A 114 -2.14 -1.81 -6.16
N SER A 115 -1.15 -2.62 -5.73
CA SER A 115 0.05 -2.12 -5.06
C SER A 115 0.89 -1.23 -5.97
N LEU A 116 1.06 -1.64 -7.23
CA LEU A 116 1.73 -0.83 -8.25
C LEU A 116 0.96 0.46 -8.55
N ALA A 117 -0.37 0.37 -8.69
CA ALA A 117 -1.23 1.53 -8.89
C ALA A 117 -1.14 2.52 -7.71
N THR A 118 -0.98 2.03 -6.49
CA THR A 118 -0.77 2.87 -5.30
C THR A 118 0.51 3.68 -5.45
N VAL A 119 1.66 3.04 -5.72
CA VAL A 119 2.94 3.74 -5.93
C VAL A 119 2.85 4.73 -7.10
N PHE A 120 2.20 4.33 -8.20
CA PHE A 120 1.99 5.21 -9.35
C PHE A 120 1.17 6.45 -8.97
N THR A 121 0.04 6.28 -8.28
CA THR A 121 -0.79 7.42 -7.85
C THR A 121 -0.06 8.34 -6.86
N THR A 122 0.75 7.79 -5.95
CA THR A 122 1.65 8.59 -5.10
C THR A 122 2.60 9.45 -5.94
N SER A 123 3.21 8.89 -6.99
CA SER A 123 4.12 9.63 -7.88
C SER A 123 3.40 10.77 -8.63
N MET A 124 2.15 10.56 -9.01
CA MET A 124 1.36 11.56 -9.74
C MET A 124 1.00 12.78 -8.90
N ILE A 125 0.94 12.65 -7.56
CA ILE A 125 0.79 13.81 -6.66
C ILE A 125 1.92 14.80 -6.91
N TYR A 126 3.16 14.33 -7.03
CA TYR A 126 4.33 15.17 -7.26
C TYR A 126 4.40 15.75 -8.67
N THR A 127 3.82 15.08 -9.67
CA THR A 127 3.77 15.63 -11.04
C THR A 127 2.83 16.83 -11.19
N GLN A 128 1.92 17.04 -10.22
CA GLN A 128 0.92 18.11 -10.25
C GLN A 128 1.23 19.26 -9.29
N LEU A 129 2.38 19.21 -8.59
CA LEU A 129 2.88 20.26 -7.71
C LEU A 129 3.78 21.22 -8.50
#